data_AF-A0A4S2D178-F1
#
_entry.id   AF-A0A4S2D178-F1
#
_cell.length_a   1.000
_cell.length_b   1.000
_cell.length_c   1.000
_cell.angle_alpha   90.00
_cell.angle_beta   90.00
_cell.angle_gamma   90.00
#
_symmetry.space_group_name_H-M   'P 1'
#
loop_
_entity.id
_entity.type
_entity.pdbx_description
1 polymer ?
#
loop_
_entity_poly.entity_id
_entity_poly.type
_entity_poly.pdbx_seq_one_letter_code
_entity_poly.pdbx_strand_id
1 'polypeptide(L)' 'MSRTSCSACCRWLPPESFQRAGKKGRDRTCIPCRNDQRRLRAPLPAIQPDPVQVRINNTFNLWHGPVSRVPLRSYA' A
#
# COMPACT_ATOMS: atom_id res chain seq x y z
N MET A 1 -23.31 0.55 29.17
CA MET A 1 -22.67 0.06 27.93
C MET A 1 -21.18 -0.10 28.19
N SER A 2 -20.62 -1.31 28.10
CA SER A 2 -19.18 -1.51 28.23
C SER A 2 -18.45 -0.84 27.05
N ARG A 3 -17.38 -0.12 27.33
CA ARG A 3 -16.50 0.50 26.33
C ARG A 3 -15.07 0.04 26.59
N THR A 4 -14.29 -0.10 25.53
CA THR A 4 -12.89 -0.53 25.61
C THR A 4 -12.00 0.44 24.83
N SER A 5 -10.81 0.71 25.34
CA SER A 5 -9.82 1.53 24.63
C SER A 5 -9.12 0.72 23.54
N CYS A 6 -9.00 1.30 22.35
CA CYS A 6 -8.20 0.73 21.26
C CYS A 6 -6.70 0.89 21.56
N SER A 7 -5.92 -0.19 21.44
CA SER A 7 -4.47 -0.15 21.69
C SER A 7 -3.65 0.60 20.63
N ALA A 8 -4.24 0.97 19.49
CA ALA A 8 -3.55 1.68 18.41
C ALA A 8 -3.86 3.19 18.37
N CYS A 9 -5.13 3.56 18.54
CA CYS A 9 -5.56 4.97 18.48
C CYS A 9 -6.02 5.55 19.82
N CYS A 10 -5.99 4.76 20.90
CA CYS A 10 -6.35 5.14 22.27
C CYS A 10 -7.79 5.68 22.45
N ARG A 11 -8.66 5.51 21.45
CA ARG A 11 -10.07 5.91 21.53
C ARG A 11 -10.89 4.90 22.32
N TRP A 12 -11.80 5.41 23.15
CA TRP A 12 -12.81 4.61 23.84
C TRP A 12 -13.98 4.30 22.92
N LEU A 13 -14.10 3.03 22.53
CA LEU A 13 -15.04 2.58 21.51
C LEU A 13 -15.96 1.49 22.06
N PRO A 14 -17.17 1.35 21.49
CA PRO A 14 -18.06 0.25 21.81
C PRO A 14 -17.47 -1.08 21.30
N PRO A 15 -17.80 -2.23 21.92
CA PRO A 15 -17.20 -3.52 21.60
C PRO A 15 -17.38 -3.91 20.13
N GLU A 16 -18.48 -3.47 19.49
CA GLU A 16 -18.78 -3.65 18.06
C GLU A 16 -17.69 -3.12 17.13
N SER A 17 -16.93 -2.13 17.57
CA SER A 17 -15.79 -1.57 16.82
C SER A 17 -14.57 -2.48 16.78
N PHE A 18 -14.59 -3.62 17.47
CA PHE A 18 -13.49 -4.58 17.56
C PHE A 18 -13.88 -5.92 16.91
N GLN A 19 -12.99 -6.47 16.09
CA GLN A 19 -13.21 -7.71 15.37
C GLN A 19 -13.15 -8.91 16.34
N ARG A 20 -13.99 -9.92 16.12
CA ARG A 20 -13.93 -11.19 16.87
C ARG A 20 -12.70 -12.00 16.42
N ALA A 21 -11.89 -12.43 17.37
CA ALA A 21 -10.66 -13.20 17.19
C ALA A 21 -10.84 -14.66 17.69
N GLY A 22 -11.93 -15.31 17.29
CA GLY A 22 -12.24 -16.69 17.66
C GLY A 22 -12.29 -16.92 19.18
N LYS A 23 -11.61 -17.98 19.66
CA LYS A 23 -11.56 -18.36 21.09
C LYS A 23 -10.90 -17.31 22.00
N LYS A 24 -10.17 -16.32 21.44
CA LYS A 24 -9.48 -15.26 22.20
C LYS A 24 -10.36 -14.03 22.48
N GLY A 25 -11.65 -14.05 22.12
CA GLY A 25 -12.57 -12.94 22.34
C GLY A 25 -12.51 -11.90 21.21
N ARG A 26 -12.41 -10.61 21.55
CA ARG A 26 -12.27 -9.52 20.57
C ARG A 26 -10.83 -9.01 20.53
N ASP A 27 -10.40 -8.52 19.36
CA ASP A 27 -9.11 -7.88 19.18
C ASP A 27 -8.98 -6.63 20.07
N ARG A 28 -7.73 -6.26 20.40
CA ARG A 28 -7.41 -5.02 21.14
C ARG A 28 -7.37 -3.78 20.25
N THR A 29 -7.28 -3.97 18.94
CA THR A 29 -7.29 -2.91 17.93
C THR A 29 -8.66 -2.82 17.27
N CYS A 30 -9.14 -1.59 17.09
CA CYS A 30 -10.41 -1.37 16.40
C CYS A 30 -10.29 -1.68 14.91
N ILE A 31 -11.43 -1.98 14.28
CA ILE A 31 -11.54 -2.33 12.86
C ILE A 31 -10.88 -1.26 11.96
N PRO A 32 -11.09 0.07 12.16
CA PRO A 32 -10.41 1.09 11.34
C PRO A 32 -8.87 0.99 11.41
N CYS A 33 -8.29 0.96 12.60
CA CYS A 33 -6.83 0.86 12.75
C CYS A 33 -6.27 -0.43 12.14
N ARG A 34 -7.00 -1.54 12.26
CA ARG A 34 -6.61 -2.80 11.64
C ARG A 34 -6.66 -2.72 10.11
N ASN A 35 -7.69 -2.07 9.55
CA ASN A 35 -7.82 -1.85 8.12
C ASN A 35 -6.71 -0.94 7.59
N ASP A 36 -6.37 0.12 8.30
CA ASP A 36 -5.24 0.99 7.94
C ASP A 36 -3.92 0.21 7.96
N GLN A 37 -3.68 -0.58 9.01
CA GLN A 37 -2.49 -1.44 9.07
C GLN A 37 -2.44 -2.46 7.92
N ARG A 38 -3.59 -3.00 7.50
CA ARG A 38 -3.68 -3.88 6.31
C ARG A 38 -3.38 -3.12 5.02
N ARG A 39 -3.92 -1.92 4.86
CA ARG A 39 -3.68 -1.06 3.68
C ARG A 39 -2.22 -0.68 3.55
N LEU A 40 -1.55 -0.34 4.66
CA LEU A 40 -0.12 -0.03 4.69
C LEU A 40 0.76 -1.21 4.29
N ARG A 41 0.28 -2.44 4.49
CA ARG A 41 0.97 -3.68 4.08
C ARG A 41 0.56 -4.19 2.71
N ALA A 42 -0.50 -3.63 2.14
CA ALA A 42 -0.97 -4.06 0.84
C ALA A 42 0.02 -3.57 -0.22
N PRO A 43 0.46 -4.44 -1.16
CA PRO A 43 1.27 -3.98 -2.28
C PRO A 43 0.48 -2.94 -3.06
N LEU A 44 1.15 -1.84 -3.41
CA LEU A 44 0.56 -0.84 -4.29
C LEU A 44 0.27 -1.48 -5.66
N PRO A 45 -0.82 -1.08 -6.33
CA PRO A 45 -1.04 -1.50 -7.71
C PRO A 45 0.15 -1.06 -8.57
N ALA A 46 0.46 -1.85 -9.59
CA ALA A 46 1.48 -1.46 -10.56
C ALA A 46 1.08 -0.12 -11.20
N ILE A 47 2.06 0.80 -11.30
CA ILE A 47 1.89 2.05 -12.04
C ILE A 47 1.65 1.67 -13.50
N GLN A 48 0.53 2.13 -14.06
CA GLN A 48 0.25 1.92 -15.47
C GLN A 48 1.23 2.76 -16.29
N PRO A 49 1.91 2.17 -17.30
CA PRO A 49 2.77 2.93 -18.18
C PRO A 49 1.99 4.04 -18.86
N ASP A 50 2.45 5.29 -18.74
CA ASP A 50 1.88 6.39 -19.50
C ASP A 50 2.33 6.29 -20.97
N PRO A 51 1.42 6.07 -21.94
CA PRO A 51 1.78 5.93 -23.34
C PRO A 51 2.49 7.18 -23.89
N VAL A 52 2.16 8.37 -23.38
CA VAL A 52 2.82 9.62 -23.79
C VAL A 52 4.25 9.65 -23.29
N GLN A 53 4.48 9.31 -22.02
CA GLN A 53 5.82 9.24 -21.44
C GLN A 53 6.69 8.18 -22.11
N VAL A 54 6.12 7.01 -22.45
CA VAL A 54 6.81 5.96 -23.21
C VAL A 54 7.21 6.47 -24.60
N ARG A 55 6.30 7.14 -25.30
CA ARG A 55 6.58 7.72 -26.62
C ARG A 55 7.72 8.74 -26.55
N ILE A 56 7.63 9.68 -25.61
CA ILE A 56 8.65 10.71 -25.38
C ILE A 56 10.01 10.06 -25.12
N ASN A 57 10.09 9.12 -24.18
CA ASN A 57 11.34 8.42 -23.86
C ASN A 57 11.92 7.68 -25.07
N ASN A 58 11.10 7.00 -25.86
CA ASN A 58 11.53 6.33 -27.08
C ASN A 58 12.05 7.32 -28.12
N THR A 59 11.36 8.46 -28.32
CA THR A 59 11.79 9.50 -29.25
C THR A 59 13.11 10.14 -28.82
N PHE A 60 13.26 10.47 -27.54
CA PHE A 60 14.50 11.05 -27.01
C PHE A 60 15.67 10.06 -27.04
N ASN A 61 15.44 8.76 -26.79
CA ASN A 61 16.47 7.73 -26.93
C ASN A 61 17.05 7.65 -28.36
N LEU A 62 16.30 8.07 -29.38
CA LEU A 62 16.77 8.10 -30.77
C LEU A 62 17.62 9.35 -31.09
N TRP A 63 17.50 10.43 -30.32
CA TRP A 63 18.17 11.70 -30.60
C TRP A 63 19.63 11.76 -30.14
N HIS A 64 20.03 10.91 -29.18
CA HIS A 64 21.36 10.99 -28.55
C HIS A 64 22.39 9.97 -29.09
N GLY A 65 22.26 9.48 -30.33
CA GLY A 65 23.18 8.46 -30.87
C GLY A 65 23.02 7.12 -30.15
N PRO A 66 23.94 6.13 -30.30
CA PRO A 66 23.75 4.79 -29.74
C PRO A 66 23.95 4.83 -28.22
N VAL A 67 22.97 5.35 -27.50
CA VAL A 67 22.80 5.13 -26.06
C VAL A 67 22.59 3.63 -25.93
N SER A 68 23.63 2.94 -25.45
CA SER A 68 23.72 1.51 -25.16
C SER A 68 22.43 0.72 -25.42
N ARG A 69 22.47 -0.25 -26.34
CA ARG A 69 21.37 -1.19 -26.63
C ARG A 69 20.99 -2.09 -25.44
N VAL A 70 21.60 -1.88 -24.29
CA VAL A 70 21.31 -2.57 -23.05
C VAL A 70 20.15 -1.83 -22.38
N PRO A 71 18.99 -2.47 -22.18
CA PRO A 71 17.92 -1.89 -21.38
C PRO A 71 18.50 -1.41 -20.04
N LEU A 72 18.10 -0.23 -19.56
CA LEU A 72 18.48 0.28 -18.24
C LEU A 72 18.16 -0.69 -17.08
N ARG A 73 17.40 -1.77 -17.34
CA ARG A 73 17.10 -2.87 -16.43
C ARG A 73 18.19 -3.93 -16.28
N SER A 74 19.28 -3.84 -17.05
CA SER A 74 20.39 -4.83 -17.03
C SER A 74 21.65 -4.33 -16.32
N TYR A 75 21.62 -3.13 -15.73
CA TYR A 75 22.65 -2.70 -14.79
C TYR A 75 22.25 -3.19 -13.40
N ALA A 76 22.86 -4.31 -12.99
CA ALA A 76 22.87 -4.83 -11.63
C ALA A 76 24.24 -4.53 -11.01
#